data_AF-F3U9E5-F1
#
_entry.id   AF-F3U9E5-F1
#
_cell.length_a   1.000
_cell.length_b   1.000
_cell.length_c   1.000
_cell.angle_alpha   90.00
_cell.angle_beta   90.00
_cell.angle_gamma   90.00
#
_symmetry.space_group_name_H-M   'P 1'
#
loop_
_entity.id
_entity.type
_entity.pdbx_description
1 polymer ?
#
loop_
_entity_poly.entity_id
_entity_poly.type
_entity_poly.pdbx_seq_one_letter_code
_entity_poly.pdbx_strand_id
1 'polypeptide(L)'
;MFRKKYILITIMTLGFVLIGVFIFCFTVFNKRTPEIEYEVFKRPEIDYIETFGEEDKFVLIQSSDGDIFPNGGLGQRYFVTDARRFDRASSSERPSEGWYWNVYIYDVEQKKPNAQKVDLYALVKKYDSSYYLGALGSVIYQNGQDYQILELRKWKGDSPTFVLLNLETHKIEDENPILQNLKSRYQYRLGDLVAGTNFYNLLIDKGALLDRDFLASISDNTLSEDINLSQEYSKIVRKIRDTSIDSYIGFRQGLVSAEDEYQTLRHWFAPVGQDKLEVIGTNSYTGETKVLNTYDEFQEWGAWNKNEQKNN
;
A
#
# COMPACT_ATOMS: atom_id res chain seq x y z
N MET A 1 -74.94 -31.86 19.98
CA MET A 1 -73.67 -31.46 20.65
C MET A 1 -72.44 -31.51 19.71
N PHE A 2 -72.38 -32.41 18.72
CA PHE A 2 -71.21 -32.59 17.83
C PHE A 2 -70.89 -31.43 16.86
N ARG A 3 -71.90 -30.76 16.28
CA ARG A 3 -71.72 -29.75 15.21
C ARG A 3 -70.97 -28.48 15.68
N LYS A 4 -71.19 -28.03 16.93
CA LYS A 4 -70.49 -26.87 17.52
C LYS A 4 -69.01 -27.15 17.79
N LYS A 5 -68.65 -28.41 18.09
CA LYS A 5 -67.27 -28.82 18.39
C LYS A 5 -66.39 -28.81 17.14
N TYR A 6 -66.91 -29.28 16.00
CA TYR A 6 -66.21 -29.20 14.71
C TYR A 6 -66.06 -27.77 14.20
N ILE A 7 -67.09 -26.92 14.34
CA ILE A 7 -66.98 -25.49 13.99
C ILE A 7 -65.88 -24.81 14.81
N LEU A 8 -65.80 -25.10 16.12
CA LEU A 8 -64.75 -24.55 16.99
C LEU A 8 -63.36 -25.04 16.56
N ILE A 9 -63.21 -26.34 16.26
CA ILE A 9 -61.95 -26.92 15.78
C ILE A 9 -61.53 -26.28 14.45
N THR A 10 -62.47 -26.09 13.51
CA THR A 10 -62.20 -25.45 12.21
C THR A 10 -61.78 -23.99 12.37
N ILE A 11 -62.45 -23.23 13.25
CA ILE A 11 -62.07 -21.84 13.54
C ILE A 11 -60.68 -21.77 14.18
N MET A 12 -60.37 -22.69 15.11
CA MET A 12 -59.05 -22.77 15.72
C MET A 12 -57.96 -23.12 14.70
N THR A 13 -58.20 -24.10 13.82
CA THR A 13 -57.23 -24.47 12.78
C THR A 13 -57.01 -23.34 11.78
N LEU A 14 -58.07 -22.66 11.33
CA LEU A 14 -57.93 -21.49 10.46
C LEU A 14 -57.15 -20.37 11.15
N GLY A 15 -57.40 -20.15 12.44
CA GLY A 15 -56.67 -19.17 13.26
C GLY A 15 -55.17 -19.49 13.33
N PHE A 16 -54.80 -20.76 13.58
CA PHE A 16 -53.39 -21.17 13.60
C PHE A 16 -52.71 -21.04 12.24
N VAL A 17 -53.40 -21.34 11.14
CA VAL A 17 -52.86 -21.14 9.78
C VAL A 17 -52.63 -19.66 9.50
N LEU A 18 -53.57 -18.78 9.86
CA LEU A 18 -53.43 -17.34 9.67
C LEU A 18 -52.30 -16.76 10.53
N ILE A 19 -52.13 -17.23 11.77
CA ILE A 19 -51.00 -16.85 12.63
C ILE A 19 -49.68 -17.35 12.02
N GLY A 20 -49.63 -18.58 11.51
CA GLY A 20 -48.45 -19.12 10.85
C GLY A 20 -48.05 -18.32 9.60
N VAL A 21 -49.02 -17.96 8.75
CA VAL A 21 -48.80 -17.10 7.58
C VAL A 21 -48.37 -15.70 8.01
N PHE A 22 -48.97 -15.14 9.06
CA PHE A 22 -48.56 -13.83 9.58
C PHE A 22 -47.13 -13.84 10.12
N ILE A 23 -46.73 -14.87 10.87
CA ILE A 23 -45.35 -15.02 11.35
C ILE A 23 -44.38 -15.23 10.18
N PHE A 24 -44.75 -16.01 9.17
CA PHE A 24 -43.93 -16.21 7.97
C PHE A 24 -43.77 -14.89 7.18
N CYS A 25 -44.86 -14.18 6.92
CA CYS A 25 -44.83 -12.88 6.25
C CYS A 25 -44.04 -11.87 7.07
N PHE A 26 -44.27 -11.79 8.39
CA PHE A 26 -43.52 -10.89 9.27
C PHE A 26 -42.02 -11.25 9.27
N THR A 27 -41.64 -12.52 9.29
CA THR A 27 -40.22 -12.90 9.24
C THR A 27 -39.59 -12.68 7.86
N VAL A 28 -40.32 -12.84 6.76
CA VAL A 28 -39.81 -12.60 5.40
C VAL A 28 -39.74 -11.10 5.08
N PHE A 29 -40.79 -10.33 5.38
CA PHE A 29 -40.87 -8.91 5.08
C PHE A 29 -40.15 -8.02 6.11
N ASN A 30 -39.98 -8.50 7.34
CA ASN A 30 -39.27 -7.79 8.41
C ASN A 30 -37.85 -8.33 8.64
N LYS A 31 -37.39 -9.29 7.82
CA LYS A 31 -35.97 -9.52 7.59
C LYS A 31 -35.40 -8.25 6.98
N ARG A 32 -34.90 -7.36 7.83
CA ARG A 32 -34.02 -6.28 7.39
C ARG A 32 -32.84 -6.95 6.70
N THR A 33 -32.73 -6.83 5.38
CA THR A 33 -31.44 -7.03 4.73
C THR A 33 -30.48 -6.08 5.44
N PRO A 34 -29.39 -6.59 6.04
CA PRO A 34 -28.40 -5.69 6.64
C PRO A 34 -28.03 -4.66 5.58
N GLU A 35 -28.12 -3.39 5.95
CA GLU A 35 -27.66 -2.32 5.08
C GLU A 35 -26.16 -2.55 4.89
N ILE A 36 -25.75 -2.82 3.65
CA ILE A 36 -24.36 -3.14 3.33
C ILE A 36 -23.57 -1.85 3.52
N GLU A 37 -22.85 -1.74 4.62
CA GLU A 37 -21.95 -0.62 4.88
C GLU A 37 -20.66 -0.83 4.08
N TYR A 38 -20.46 0.04 3.09
CA TYR A 38 -19.26 0.01 2.27
C TYR A 38 -18.14 0.84 2.88
N GLU A 39 -16.93 0.29 2.85
CA GLU A 39 -15.71 1.07 3.01
C GLU A 39 -15.26 1.57 1.64
N VAL A 40 -14.92 2.85 1.56
CA VAL A 40 -14.44 3.49 0.33
C VAL A 40 -13.07 4.08 0.59
N PHE A 41 -12.08 3.54 -0.11
CA PHE A 41 -10.75 4.12 -0.25
C PHE A 41 -10.78 4.99 -1.49
N LYS A 42 -10.73 6.30 -1.28
CA LYS A 42 -10.63 7.26 -2.38
C LYS A 42 -9.19 7.27 -2.90
N ARG A 43 -9.07 7.55 -4.20
CA ARG A 43 -7.77 7.84 -4.82
C ARG A 43 -7.23 9.13 -4.22
N PRO A 44 -5.93 9.22 -3.86
CA PRO A 44 -5.30 10.49 -3.52
C PRO A 44 -5.28 11.44 -4.73
N GLU A 45 -5.54 12.72 -4.50
CA GLU A 45 -5.40 13.76 -5.53
C GLU A 45 -3.93 14.14 -5.67
N ILE A 46 -3.30 13.72 -6.77
CA ILE A 46 -1.92 14.08 -7.04
C ILE A 46 -1.91 15.42 -7.76
N ASP A 47 -1.21 16.40 -7.22
CA ASP A 47 -1.15 17.76 -7.74
C ASP A 47 0.12 18.02 -8.55
N TYR A 48 1.20 17.33 -8.19
CA TYR A 48 2.53 17.65 -8.68
C TYR A 48 3.39 16.39 -8.80
N ILE A 49 4.12 16.30 -9.91
CA ILE A 49 5.13 15.28 -10.17
C ILE A 49 6.31 15.95 -10.85
N GLU A 50 7.51 15.83 -10.29
CA GLU A 50 8.75 16.34 -10.88
C GLU A 50 9.90 15.39 -10.60
N THR A 51 10.63 14.97 -11.62
CA THR A 51 11.88 14.22 -11.44
C THR A 51 13.06 15.15 -11.21
N PHE A 52 14.02 14.71 -10.41
CA PHE A 52 15.22 15.46 -10.08
C PHE A 52 16.40 14.54 -9.72
N GLY A 53 17.57 15.15 -9.54
CA GLY A 53 18.83 14.44 -9.32
C GLY A 53 19.49 14.06 -10.64
N GLU A 54 20.70 13.52 -10.53
CA GLU A 54 21.41 12.93 -11.66
C GLU A 54 20.56 11.83 -12.32
N GLU A 55 20.48 11.86 -13.65
CA GLU A 55 19.67 10.92 -14.45
C GLU A 55 18.19 10.86 -14.04
N ASP A 56 17.67 11.94 -13.44
CA ASP A 56 16.28 12.03 -12.96
C ASP A 56 15.93 10.90 -11.97
N LYS A 57 16.90 10.36 -11.22
CA LYS A 57 16.73 9.16 -10.38
C LYS A 57 15.80 9.31 -9.16
N PHE A 58 15.40 10.53 -8.83
CA PHE A 58 14.43 10.82 -7.79
C PHE A 58 13.17 11.48 -8.36
N VAL A 59 12.05 11.36 -7.66
CA VAL A 59 10.80 12.03 -8.01
C VAL A 59 10.17 12.69 -6.78
N LEU A 60 9.76 13.95 -6.90
CA LEU A 60 8.90 14.61 -5.94
C LEU A 60 7.44 14.43 -6.39
N ILE A 61 6.61 13.90 -5.50
CA ILE A 61 5.17 13.74 -5.67
C ILE A 61 4.49 14.54 -4.57
N GLN A 62 3.47 15.33 -4.91
CA GLN A 62 2.68 16.05 -3.92
C GLN A 62 1.18 15.75 -4.06
N SER A 63 0.51 15.64 -2.92
CA SER A 63 -0.91 15.27 -2.80
C SER A 63 -1.62 16.19 -1.80
N SER A 64 -2.71 16.83 -2.22
CA SER A 64 -3.45 17.82 -1.43
C SER A 64 -4.58 17.24 -0.57
N ASP A 65 -5.13 16.08 -0.95
CA ASP A 65 -6.32 15.49 -0.30
C ASP A 65 -6.11 14.01 0.06
N GLY A 66 -4.89 13.61 0.40
CA GLY A 66 -4.71 12.31 1.03
C GLY A 66 -3.31 11.75 1.02
N ASP A 67 -3.11 10.89 2.01
CA ASP A 67 -1.97 10.00 2.09
C ASP A 67 -1.93 9.09 0.85
N ILE A 68 -0.77 9.01 0.20
CA ILE A 68 -0.58 8.08 -0.93
C ILE A 68 -0.51 6.62 -0.44
N PHE A 69 -0.33 6.39 0.86
CA PHE A 69 -0.32 5.07 1.48
C PHE A 69 -1.73 4.56 1.83
N PRO A 70 -1.96 3.23 1.89
CA PRO A 70 -0.98 2.15 1.92
C PRO A 70 -0.51 1.62 0.55
N ASN A 71 -1.00 2.16 -0.57
CA ASN A 71 -0.84 1.54 -1.89
C ASN A 71 -0.04 2.37 -2.90
N GLY A 72 0.49 3.51 -2.49
CA GLY A 72 1.49 4.27 -3.23
C GLY A 72 2.71 3.40 -3.50
N GLY A 73 2.99 3.15 -4.78
CA GLY A 73 4.13 2.34 -5.22
C GLY A 73 4.83 2.97 -6.41
N LEU A 74 6.17 2.98 -6.39
CA LEU A 74 6.99 3.57 -7.44
C LEU A 74 7.95 2.53 -8.02
N GLY A 75 7.91 2.35 -9.34
CA GLY A 75 8.90 1.60 -10.11
C GLY A 75 10.04 2.50 -10.60
N GLN A 76 10.57 2.22 -11.78
CA GLN A 76 11.51 3.10 -12.47
C GLN A 76 10.78 4.28 -13.14
N ARG A 77 9.64 4.05 -13.77
CA ARG A 77 8.91 5.05 -14.59
C ARG A 77 7.49 5.30 -14.09
N TYR A 78 6.85 4.30 -13.51
CA TYR A 78 5.47 4.39 -13.12
C TYR A 78 5.29 4.51 -11.61
N PHE A 79 4.49 5.51 -11.22
CA PHE A 79 3.93 5.64 -9.88
C PHE A 79 2.48 5.14 -9.90
N VAL A 80 2.07 4.38 -8.90
CA VAL A 80 0.75 3.75 -8.81
C VAL A 80 0.07 4.14 -7.52
N THR A 81 -1.21 4.49 -7.63
CA THR A 81 -2.16 4.64 -6.51
C THR A 81 -3.42 3.84 -6.81
N ASP A 82 -4.33 3.65 -5.85
CA ASP A 82 -5.58 2.95 -6.09
C ASP A 82 -6.80 3.67 -5.52
N ALA A 83 -7.98 3.23 -5.97
CA ALA A 83 -9.24 3.48 -5.30
C ALA A 83 -10.04 2.20 -5.28
N ARG A 84 -10.67 1.92 -4.14
CA ARG A 84 -11.45 0.70 -3.97
C ARG A 84 -12.67 0.91 -3.09
N ARG A 85 -13.68 0.10 -3.33
CA ARG A 85 -14.89 0.01 -2.53
C ARG A 85 -15.20 -1.45 -2.26
N PHE A 86 -15.40 -1.78 -0.98
CA PHE A 86 -15.76 -3.12 -0.52
C PHE A 86 -16.68 -3.06 0.71
N ASP A 87 -17.31 -4.17 1.07
CA ASP A 87 -18.22 -4.26 2.23
C ASP A 87 -17.44 -4.66 3.50
N ARG A 88 -17.67 -3.93 4.61
CA ARG A 88 -17.05 -4.21 5.92
C ARG A 88 -17.46 -5.56 6.53
N ALA A 89 -18.72 -5.96 6.36
CA ALA A 89 -19.23 -7.25 6.85
C ALA A 89 -18.64 -8.43 6.05
N SER A 90 -18.07 -8.13 4.90
CA SER A 90 -17.42 -9.02 3.98
C SER A 90 -15.90 -8.85 4.06
N SER A 91 -15.31 -9.31 5.17
CA SER A 91 -14.00 -9.98 5.04
C SER A 91 -14.08 -11.20 4.11
N SER A 92 -15.28 -11.55 3.63
CA SER A 92 -15.54 -12.43 2.51
C SER A 92 -14.80 -11.91 1.27
N GLU A 93 -13.89 -12.74 0.81
CA GLU A 93 -12.85 -12.40 -0.15
C GLU A 93 -13.40 -12.16 -1.57
N ARG A 94 -14.72 -12.18 -1.78
CA ARG A 94 -15.35 -12.22 -3.10
C ARG A 94 -15.93 -10.85 -3.48
N PRO A 95 -15.55 -10.30 -4.67
CA PRO A 95 -16.18 -9.08 -5.18
C PRO A 95 -17.69 -9.24 -5.32
N SER A 96 -18.43 -8.34 -4.66
CA SER A 96 -19.89 -8.27 -4.70
C SER A 96 -20.37 -7.12 -5.60
N GLU A 97 -21.67 -7.03 -5.85
CA GLU A 97 -22.24 -5.94 -6.63
C GLU A 97 -21.85 -4.57 -6.04
N GLY A 98 -21.43 -3.64 -6.89
CA GLY A 98 -20.98 -2.30 -6.48
C GLY A 98 -19.53 -2.21 -5.98
N TRP A 99 -18.82 -3.34 -5.85
CA TRP A 99 -17.39 -3.33 -5.55
C TRP A 99 -16.59 -2.86 -6.77
N TYR A 100 -15.53 -2.11 -6.51
CA TYR A 100 -14.54 -1.78 -7.52
C TYR A 100 -13.15 -1.76 -6.90
N TRP A 101 -12.14 -2.04 -7.70
CA TRP A 101 -10.75 -1.81 -7.37
C TRP A 101 -10.04 -1.33 -8.62
N ASN A 102 -9.66 -0.06 -8.64
CA ASN A 102 -8.98 0.56 -9.77
C ASN A 102 -7.59 0.99 -9.33
N VAL A 103 -6.60 0.79 -10.20
CA VAL A 103 -5.30 1.46 -10.07
C VAL A 103 -5.21 2.63 -11.02
N TYR A 104 -4.43 3.63 -10.61
CA TYR A 104 -4.13 4.84 -11.35
C TYR A 104 -2.62 4.92 -11.52
N ILE A 105 -2.19 4.82 -12.77
CA ILE A 105 -0.80 4.69 -13.17
C ILE A 105 -0.33 6.02 -13.76
N TYR A 106 0.61 6.67 -13.09
CA TYR A 106 1.21 7.94 -13.51
C TYR A 106 2.57 7.66 -14.15
N ASP A 107 2.81 8.20 -15.33
CA ASP A 107 4.12 8.20 -15.97
C ASP A 107 4.93 9.39 -15.44
N VAL A 108 5.89 9.13 -14.56
CA VAL A 108 6.61 10.21 -13.86
C VAL A 108 7.50 11.02 -14.80
N GLU A 109 7.88 10.45 -15.94
CA GLU A 109 8.67 11.13 -16.98
C GLU A 109 7.86 12.23 -17.68
N GLN A 110 6.52 12.15 -17.64
CA GLN A 110 5.67 13.21 -18.18
C GLN A 110 5.61 14.44 -17.26
N LYS A 111 6.08 14.33 -16.01
CA LYS A 111 6.09 15.40 -15.00
C LYS A 111 4.72 16.09 -14.85
N LYS A 112 3.66 15.28 -14.92
CA LYS A 112 2.27 15.73 -14.90
C LYS A 112 1.43 14.79 -14.04
N PRO A 113 0.47 15.32 -13.26
CA PRO A 113 -0.45 14.54 -12.45
C PRO A 113 -1.57 13.88 -13.29
N ASN A 114 -1.22 13.21 -14.39
CA ASN A 114 -2.18 12.52 -15.24
C ASN A 114 -1.98 11.01 -15.14
N ALA A 115 -3.06 10.29 -14.81
CA ALA A 115 -3.00 8.84 -14.62
C ALA A 115 -3.88 8.10 -15.60
N GLN A 116 -3.39 6.94 -16.03
CA GLN A 116 -4.19 5.94 -16.70
C GLN A 116 -4.91 5.09 -15.66
N LYS A 117 -6.22 4.87 -15.86
CA LYS A 117 -7.05 4.07 -14.96
C LYS A 117 -7.17 2.64 -15.49
N VAL A 118 -6.91 1.66 -14.62
CA VAL A 118 -7.11 0.24 -14.91
C VAL A 118 -8.06 -0.36 -13.88
N ASP A 119 -9.12 -1.01 -14.35
CA ASP A 119 -10.06 -1.78 -13.51
C ASP A 119 -9.47 -3.18 -13.27
N LEU A 120 -9.02 -3.43 -12.04
CA LEU A 120 -8.35 -4.67 -11.70
C LEU A 120 -9.30 -5.87 -11.67
N TYR A 121 -10.56 -5.69 -11.28
CA TYR A 121 -11.52 -6.81 -11.27
C TYR A 121 -11.89 -7.23 -12.69
N ALA A 122 -12.11 -6.27 -13.59
CA ALA A 122 -12.33 -6.57 -15.00
C ALA A 122 -11.10 -7.26 -15.62
N LEU A 123 -9.89 -6.79 -15.27
CA LEU A 123 -8.64 -7.36 -15.76
C LEU A 123 -8.42 -8.79 -15.27
N VAL A 124 -8.54 -9.06 -13.97
CA VAL A 124 -8.39 -10.40 -13.37
C VAL A 124 -9.43 -11.37 -13.95
N LYS A 125 -10.70 -10.94 -14.07
CA LYS A 125 -11.75 -11.77 -14.67
C LYS A 125 -11.46 -12.16 -16.11
N LYS A 126 -10.82 -11.26 -16.89
CA LYS A 126 -10.41 -11.53 -18.27
C LYS A 126 -9.19 -12.45 -18.35
N TYR A 127 -8.25 -12.30 -17.42
CA TYR A 127 -7.06 -13.15 -17.31
C TYR A 127 -7.44 -14.60 -16.95
N ASP A 128 -8.15 -14.78 -15.84
CA ASP A 128 -8.73 -16.08 -15.46
C ASP A 128 -9.92 -15.86 -14.51
N SER A 129 -11.12 -16.15 -15.02
CA SER A 129 -12.37 -16.01 -14.25
C SER A 129 -12.49 -16.93 -13.03
N SER A 130 -11.59 -17.91 -12.87
CA SER A 130 -11.51 -18.77 -11.69
C SER A 130 -10.83 -18.10 -10.48
N TYR A 131 -10.27 -16.91 -10.69
CA TYR A 131 -9.64 -16.08 -9.67
C TYR A 131 -10.42 -14.79 -9.39
N TYR A 132 -10.14 -14.19 -8.22
CA TYR A 132 -10.42 -12.80 -7.89
C TYR A 132 -9.17 -12.14 -7.29
N LEU A 133 -9.15 -10.81 -7.30
CA LEU A 133 -8.09 -10.03 -6.66
C LEU A 133 -8.27 -10.04 -5.14
N GLY A 134 -7.31 -10.60 -4.41
CA GLY A 134 -7.30 -10.64 -2.95
C GLY A 134 -6.56 -9.45 -2.33
N ALA A 135 -5.42 -9.06 -2.90
CA ALA A 135 -4.65 -7.91 -2.41
C ALA A 135 -3.78 -7.27 -3.50
N LEU A 136 -3.42 -6.01 -3.26
CA LEU A 136 -2.42 -5.26 -4.03
C LEU A 136 -1.07 -5.32 -3.30
N GLY A 137 0.01 -5.59 -4.03
CA GLY A 137 1.38 -5.63 -3.51
C GLY A 137 2.18 -4.36 -3.80
N SER A 138 3.51 -4.47 -3.72
CA SER A 138 4.45 -3.42 -4.13
C SER A 138 4.52 -3.29 -5.66
N VAL A 139 4.88 -2.10 -6.12
CA VAL A 139 5.41 -1.90 -7.47
C VAL A 139 6.88 -2.31 -7.48
N ILE A 140 7.31 -3.01 -8.52
CA ILE A 140 8.68 -3.50 -8.70
C ILE A 140 9.18 -3.18 -10.10
N TYR A 141 10.47 -2.92 -10.23
CA TYR A 141 11.15 -2.83 -11.52
C TYR A 141 11.96 -4.10 -11.78
N GLN A 142 11.82 -4.67 -12.97
CA GLN A 142 12.61 -5.82 -13.39
C GLN A 142 12.78 -5.86 -14.90
N ASN A 143 14.00 -6.12 -15.36
CA ASN A 143 14.33 -6.34 -16.78
C ASN A 143 13.83 -5.21 -17.72
N GLY A 144 13.91 -3.95 -17.27
CA GLY A 144 13.47 -2.81 -18.08
C GLY A 144 11.99 -2.45 -17.97
N GLN A 145 11.22 -3.16 -17.14
CA GLN A 145 9.77 -2.98 -17.03
C GLN A 145 9.35 -2.79 -15.58
N ASP A 146 8.34 -1.94 -15.36
CA ASP A 146 7.66 -1.84 -14.08
C ASP A 146 6.43 -2.74 -14.01
N TYR A 147 6.24 -3.34 -12.85
CA TYR A 147 5.17 -4.25 -12.54
C TYR A 147 4.51 -3.90 -11.22
N GLN A 148 3.19 -4.05 -11.16
CA GLN A 148 2.44 -4.07 -9.90
C GLN A 148 2.19 -5.52 -9.51
N ILE A 149 2.62 -5.94 -8.32
CA ILE A 149 2.32 -7.27 -7.80
C ILE A 149 0.82 -7.34 -7.46
N LEU A 150 0.15 -8.39 -7.94
CA LEU A 150 -1.23 -8.74 -7.58
C LEU A 150 -1.24 -10.08 -6.83
N GLU A 151 -1.94 -10.13 -5.70
CA GLU A 151 -2.27 -11.38 -5.00
C GLU A 151 -3.65 -11.83 -5.46
N LEU A 152 -3.69 -12.93 -6.22
CA LEU A 152 -4.94 -13.56 -6.68
C LEU A 152 -5.31 -14.74 -5.78
N ARG A 153 -6.61 -14.98 -5.66
CA ARG A 153 -7.16 -16.11 -4.91
C ARG A 153 -8.21 -16.83 -5.73
N LYS A 154 -8.30 -18.16 -5.56
CA LYS A 154 -9.29 -18.98 -6.25
C LYS A 154 -10.63 -18.91 -5.53
N TRP A 155 -11.71 -19.09 -6.28
CA TRP A 155 -13.04 -19.25 -5.66
C TRP A 155 -13.15 -20.50 -4.75
N LYS A 156 -12.28 -21.50 -4.96
CA LYS A 156 -12.19 -22.74 -4.20
C LYS A 156 -10.71 -23.06 -3.90
N GLY A 157 -10.37 -23.16 -2.61
CA GLY A 157 -9.00 -23.33 -2.15
C GLY A 157 -8.35 -22.00 -1.77
N ASP A 158 -7.50 -22.03 -0.74
CA ASP A 158 -7.13 -20.84 0.04
C ASP A 158 -5.68 -20.36 -0.20
N SER A 159 -4.99 -20.96 -1.18
CA SER A 159 -3.59 -20.60 -1.45
C SER A 159 -3.53 -19.37 -2.37
N PRO A 160 -2.97 -18.24 -1.92
CA PRO A 160 -2.76 -17.09 -2.78
C PRO A 160 -1.77 -17.45 -3.89
N THR A 161 -1.95 -16.85 -5.06
CA THR A 161 -1.02 -16.91 -6.19
C THR A 161 -0.64 -15.49 -6.55
N PHE A 162 0.65 -15.22 -6.72
CA PHE A 162 1.11 -13.92 -7.18
C PHE A 162 1.21 -13.90 -8.70
N VAL A 163 0.76 -12.80 -9.29
CA VAL A 163 0.95 -12.46 -10.70
C VAL A 163 1.40 -11.00 -10.80
N LEU A 164 1.88 -10.58 -11.95
CA LEU A 164 2.35 -9.23 -12.19
C LEU A 164 1.43 -8.51 -13.17
N LEU A 165 1.01 -7.29 -12.83
CA LEU A 165 0.43 -6.36 -13.79
C LEU A 165 1.56 -5.55 -14.42
N ASN A 166 1.82 -5.76 -15.71
CA ASN A 166 2.71 -4.91 -16.49
C ASN A 166 2.11 -3.50 -16.60
N LEU A 167 2.82 -2.49 -16.07
CA LEU A 167 2.29 -1.13 -15.95
C LEU A 167 2.27 -0.35 -17.28
N GLU A 168 2.99 -0.81 -18.30
CA GLU A 168 2.97 -0.20 -19.63
C GLU A 168 1.90 -0.84 -20.52
N THR A 169 1.79 -2.17 -20.50
CA THR A 169 0.87 -2.91 -21.40
C THR A 169 -0.50 -3.18 -20.79
N HIS A 170 -0.64 -3.00 -19.47
CA HIS A 170 -1.81 -3.32 -18.65
C HIS A 170 -2.26 -4.78 -18.75
N LYS A 171 -1.31 -5.70 -18.94
CA LYS A 171 -1.55 -7.15 -19.00
C LYS A 171 -1.07 -7.83 -17.73
N ILE A 172 -1.76 -8.90 -17.35
CA ILE A 172 -1.30 -9.80 -16.30
C ILE A 172 -0.30 -10.79 -16.88
N GLU A 173 0.82 -10.95 -16.20
CA GLU A 173 1.94 -11.86 -16.51
C GLU A 173 2.19 -12.79 -15.30
N ASP A 174 2.26 -14.09 -15.54
CA ASP A 174 2.41 -15.15 -14.54
C ASP A 174 3.65 -16.04 -14.76
N GLU A 175 4.37 -15.84 -15.87
CA GLU A 175 5.59 -16.57 -16.21
C GLU A 175 6.89 -15.81 -15.86
N ASN A 176 6.79 -14.64 -15.23
CA ASN A 176 7.98 -13.85 -14.88
C ASN A 176 8.83 -14.58 -13.80
N PRO A 177 10.15 -14.76 -14.01
CA PRO A 177 11.04 -15.46 -13.07
C PRO A 177 11.03 -14.93 -11.63
N ILE A 178 10.70 -13.65 -11.38
CA ILE A 178 10.64 -13.11 -10.01
C ILE A 178 9.58 -13.80 -9.16
N LEU A 179 8.48 -14.24 -9.78
CA LEU A 179 7.37 -14.89 -9.10
C LEU A 179 7.81 -16.19 -8.40
N GLN A 180 8.84 -16.87 -8.90
CA GLN A 180 9.38 -18.09 -8.29
C GLN A 180 10.06 -17.82 -6.94
N ASN A 181 10.58 -16.62 -6.75
CA ASN A 181 11.31 -16.22 -5.54
C ASN A 181 10.49 -15.27 -4.65
N LEU A 182 9.28 -14.89 -5.08
CA LEU A 182 8.44 -13.92 -4.40
C LEU A 182 7.77 -14.56 -3.17
N LYS A 183 8.26 -14.23 -1.98
CA LYS A 183 7.73 -14.74 -0.70
C LYS A 183 6.58 -13.91 -0.12
N SER A 184 6.46 -12.66 -0.56
CA SER A 184 5.51 -11.68 -0.03
C SER A 184 5.12 -10.71 -1.13
N ARG A 185 3.89 -10.20 -1.09
CA ARG A 185 3.46 -9.10 -1.97
C ARG A 185 4.17 -7.78 -1.67
N TYR A 186 4.73 -7.64 -0.47
CA TYR A 186 5.49 -6.45 -0.05
C TYR A 186 6.97 -6.65 -0.33
N GLN A 187 7.56 -5.72 -1.08
CA GLN A 187 8.95 -5.74 -1.57
C GLN A 187 9.66 -4.42 -1.24
N TYR A 188 9.65 -4.01 0.04
CA TYR A 188 10.33 -2.78 0.47
C TYR A 188 11.84 -2.97 0.54
N ARG A 189 12.60 -1.95 0.15
CA ARG A 189 14.08 -2.00 0.17
C ARG A 189 14.65 -1.63 1.52
N LEU A 190 14.16 -0.54 2.12
CA LEU A 190 14.71 0.02 3.37
C LEU A 190 13.70 0.15 4.50
N GLY A 191 12.45 0.54 4.24
CA GLY A 191 11.50 1.00 5.27
C GLY A 191 11.51 0.20 6.59
N ASP A 192 11.33 -1.12 6.52
CA ASP A 192 11.28 -1.99 7.72
C ASP A 192 12.62 -2.13 8.46
N LEU A 193 13.75 -1.88 7.78
CA LEU A 193 15.09 -2.02 8.37
C LEU A 193 15.49 -0.79 9.17
N VAL A 194 14.89 0.37 8.87
CA VAL A 194 15.17 1.62 9.58
C VAL A 194 14.63 1.56 11.02
N ALA A 195 13.51 0.88 11.22
CA ALA A 195 12.92 0.57 12.53
C ALA A 195 13.80 -0.44 13.29
N GLY A 196 14.72 0.06 14.11
CA GLY A 196 15.75 -0.74 14.81
C GLY A 196 17.13 -0.09 14.82
N THR A 197 17.25 1.10 14.26
CA THR A 197 18.45 1.94 14.28
C THR A 197 18.08 3.36 14.75
N ASN A 198 19.09 4.16 15.09
CA ASN A 198 18.90 5.60 15.33
C ASN A 198 18.41 6.35 14.08
N PHE A 199 18.49 5.75 12.89
CA PHE A 199 18.19 6.40 11.62
C PHE A 199 16.73 6.83 11.54
N TYR A 200 15.80 6.00 12.05
CA TYR A 200 14.38 6.34 12.12
C TYR A 200 14.14 7.69 12.82
N ASN A 201 14.71 7.84 14.02
CA ASN A 201 14.58 9.06 14.82
C ASN A 201 15.31 10.23 14.15
N LEU A 202 16.49 10.00 13.57
CA LEU A 202 17.26 11.05 12.89
C LEU A 202 16.51 11.64 11.68
N LEU A 203 15.77 10.82 10.93
CA LEU A 203 14.90 11.33 9.85
C LEU A 203 13.77 12.21 10.43
N ILE A 204 13.10 11.72 11.48
CA ILE A 204 11.96 12.42 12.11
C ILE A 204 12.38 13.75 12.72
N ASP A 205 13.52 13.76 13.43
CA ASP A 205 14.11 14.96 14.05
C ASP A 205 14.46 16.02 12.99
N LYS A 206 14.68 15.59 11.74
CA LYS A 206 14.98 16.46 10.60
C LYS A 206 13.76 16.71 9.69
N GLY A 207 12.57 16.29 10.12
CA GLY A 207 11.28 16.62 9.48
C GLY A 207 10.83 15.67 8.38
N ALA A 208 11.32 14.43 8.37
CA ALA A 208 10.90 13.42 7.41
C ALA A 208 10.71 12.06 8.05
N LEU A 209 9.97 11.19 7.36
CA LEU A 209 9.89 9.77 7.69
C LEU A 209 10.09 8.96 6.42
N LEU A 210 10.73 7.80 6.54
CA LEU A 210 10.78 6.83 5.46
C LEU A 210 9.61 5.86 5.63
N ASP A 211 8.60 5.97 4.78
CA ASP A 211 7.50 5.01 4.70
C ASP A 211 7.68 4.19 3.42
N ARG A 212 7.99 2.90 3.61
CA ARG A 212 8.31 1.94 2.55
C ARG A 212 9.52 2.39 1.73
N ASP A 213 9.29 2.89 0.52
CA ASP A 213 10.31 3.33 -0.43
C ASP A 213 10.16 4.83 -0.78
N PHE A 214 9.43 5.60 0.05
CA PHE A 214 9.32 7.05 -0.06
C PHE A 214 9.75 7.76 1.21
N LEU A 215 10.42 8.88 1.03
CA LEU A 215 10.67 9.87 2.07
C LEU A 215 9.47 10.84 2.11
N ALA A 216 8.61 10.70 3.11
CA ALA A 216 7.48 11.60 3.34
C ALA A 216 7.90 12.77 4.22
N SER A 217 7.54 13.99 3.82
CA SER A 217 7.65 15.18 4.68
C SER A 217 6.56 15.13 5.74
N ILE A 218 6.91 15.46 6.98
CA ILE A 218 5.94 15.54 8.07
C ILE A 218 5.35 16.97 8.07
N SER A 219 4.03 17.10 7.90
CA SER A 219 3.34 18.40 7.72
C SER A 219 3.68 19.45 8.78
N ASP A 220 3.99 19.03 10.00
CA ASP A 220 4.26 19.88 11.15
C ASP A 220 5.77 20.11 11.41
N ASN A 221 6.63 19.25 10.85
CA ASN A 221 8.09 19.38 10.92
C ASN A 221 8.63 19.73 9.54
N THR A 222 8.79 21.02 9.29
CA THR A 222 9.50 21.48 8.09
C THR A 222 10.88 20.82 8.02
N LEU A 223 11.18 20.19 6.88
CA LEU A 223 12.50 19.63 6.57
C LEU A 223 13.61 20.59 7.02
N SER A 224 14.59 20.09 7.77
CA SER A 224 15.62 20.94 8.35
C SER A 224 16.44 21.69 7.31
N GLU A 225 16.84 22.94 7.57
CA GLU A 225 17.72 23.73 6.68
C GLU A 225 19.20 23.35 6.79
N ASP A 226 19.59 22.70 7.89
CA ASP A 226 20.97 22.40 8.22
C ASP A 226 21.49 21.08 7.65
N ILE A 227 20.74 20.43 6.75
CA ILE A 227 21.11 19.14 6.13
C ILE A 227 21.48 19.28 4.65
N ASN A 228 22.27 18.34 4.13
CA ASN A 228 22.75 18.35 2.75
C ASN A 228 21.60 18.39 1.72
N LEU A 229 20.48 17.68 1.94
CA LEU A 229 19.30 17.70 1.06
C LEU A 229 18.79 19.13 0.79
N SER A 230 18.75 19.95 1.85
CA SER A 230 18.27 21.33 1.79
C SER A 230 19.22 22.26 1.05
N GLN A 231 20.53 21.96 1.07
CA GLN A 231 21.54 22.71 0.32
C GLN A 231 21.55 22.30 -1.15
N GLU A 232 21.66 21.00 -1.43
CA GLU A 232 21.86 20.46 -2.77
C GLU A 232 20.60 20.57 -3.63
N TYR A 233 19.44 20.33 -3.03
CA TYR A 233 18.14 20.33 -3.70
C TYR A 233 17.22 21.41 -3.14
N SER A 234 17.79 22.60 -2.87
CA SER A 234 17.06 23.75 -2.30
C SER A 234 15.75 24.10 -3.01
N LYS A 235 15.66 23.93 -4.33
CA LYS A 235 14.42 24.15 -5.09
C LYS A 235 13.32 23.14 -4.73
N ILE A 236 13.69 21.87 -4.59
CA ILE A 236 12.78 20.78 -4.19
C ILE A 236 12.33 21.00 -2.75
N VAL A 237 13.26 21.30 -1.84
CA VAL A 237 12.92 21.53 -0.42
C VAL A 237 12.04 22.76 -0.23
N ARG A 238 12.31 23.87 -0.94
CA ARG A 238 11.41 25.04 -0.94
C ARG A 238 10.01 24.66 -1.41
N LYS A 239 9.89 23.90 -2.51
CA LYS A 239 8.61 23.43 -3.02
C LYS A 239 7.83 22.62 -1.97
N ILE A 240 8.50 21.72 -1.25
CA ILE A 240 7.89 20.93 -0.16
C ILE A 240 7.34 21.85 0.94
N ARG A 241 8.09 22.89 1.33
CA ARG A 241 7.69 23.82 2.40
C ARG A 241 6.58 24.78 2.01
N ASP A 242 6.59 25.27 0.77
CA ASP A 242 5.73 26.38 0.34
C ASP A 242 4.25 25.97 0.17
N THR A 243 3.97 24.67 0.04
CA THR A 243 2.64 24.19 -0.37
C THR A 243 1.75 23.70 0.77
N SER A 244 2.28 23.42 1.97
CA SER A 244 1.51 22.80 3.09
C SER A 244 0.68 21.57 2.67
N ILE A 245 1.14 20.82 1.67
CA ILE A 245 0.53 19.58 1.18
C ILE A 245 1.49 18.41 1.40
N ASP A 246 0.95 17.21 1.48
CA ASP A 246 1.74 16.00 1.67
C ASP A 246 2.69 15.85 0.49
N SER A 247 3.97 15.65 0.82
CA SER A 247 5.05 15.63 -0.15
C SER A 247 5.93 14.40 0.07
N TYR A 248 6.20 13.71 -1.02
CA TYR A 248 6.90 12.42 -1.02
C TYR A 248 8.04 12.45 -2.02
N ILE A 249 9.24 12.15 -1.57
CA ILE A 249 10.40 11.91 -2.44
C ILE A 249 10.51 10.40 -2.64
N GLY A 250 10.32 9.95 -3.87
CA GLY A 250 10.47 8.56 -4.27
C GLY A 250 11.81 8.30 -4.95
N PHE A 251 12.37 7.12 -4.67
CA PHE A 251 13.62 6.63 -5.24
C PHE A 251 13.32 5.67 -6.38
N ARG A 252 13.53 6.10 -7.64
CA ARG A 252 13.14 5.33 -8.83
C ARG A 252 13.94 4.04 -8.91
N GLN A 253 13.24 2.89 -8.91
CA GLN A 253 13.88 1.58 -8.99
C GLN A 253 14.65 1.43 -10.30
N GLY A 254 15.70 0.59 -10.33
CA GLY A 254 16.57 0.44 -11.51
C GLY A 254 17.59 1.57 -11.69
N LEU A 255 17.26 2.80 -11.29
CA LEU A 255 18.17 3.95 -11.24
C LEU A 255 18.81 4.15 -9.85
N VAL A 256 18.09 3.75 -8.80
CA VAL A 256 18.56 3.77 -7.41
C VAL A 256 18.49 2.33 -6.88
N SER A 257 19.64 1.76 -6.52
CA SER A 257 19.68 0.47 -5.79
C SER A 257 19.33 0.67 -4.31
N ALA A 258 19.12 -0.42 -3.56
CA ALA A 258 18.88 -0.32 -2.12
C ALA A 258 20.10 0.24 -1.35
N GLU A 259 21.32 -0.07 -1.80
CA GLU A 259 22.55 0.53 -1.25
C GLU A 259 22.60 2.03 -1.61
N ASP A 260 22.28 2.41 -2.85
CA ASP A 260 22.27 3.82 -3.24
C ASP A 260 21.25 4.61 -2.41
N GLU A 261 20.05 4.05 -2.19
CA GLU A 261 19.04 4.67 -1.34
C GLU A 261 19.56 4.85 0.09
N TYR A 262 20.20 3.83 0.66
CA TYR A 262 20.76 3.87 2.02
C TYR A 262 21.83 4.96 2.14
N GLN A 263 22.79 4.99 1.21
CA GLN A 263 23.87 5.97 1.21
C GLN A 263 23.35 7.38 0.91
N THR A 264 22.36 7.51 0.03
CA THR A 264 21.72 8.79 -0.29
C THR A 264 21.03 9.36 0.94
N LEU A 265 20.22 8.57 1.66
CA LEU A 265 19.56 9.03 2.87
C LEU A 265 20.57 9.45 3.94
N ARG A 266 21.64 8.67 4.14
CA ARG A 266 22.71 9.02 5.10
C ARG A 266 23.40 10.32 4.76
N HIS A 267 23.62 10.58 3.47
CA HIS A 267 24.22 11.81 3.00
C HIS A 267 23.25 12.99 3.13
N TRP A 268 22.04 12.84 2.62
CA TRP A 268 20.99 13.87 2.61
C TRP A 268 20.63 14.40 3.99
N PHE A 269 20.64 13.53 5.00
CA PHE A 269 20.30 13.88 6.38
C PHE A 269 21.51 14.18 7.27
N ALA A 270 22.74 14.11 6.72
CA ALA A 270 23.91 14.61 7.41
C ALA A 270 23.86 16.15 7.50
N PRO A 271 24.38 16.76 8.58
CA PRO A 271 24.57 18.19 8.67
C PRO A 271 25.39 18.73 7.49
N VAL A 272 25.09 19.94 7.05
CA VAL A 272 25.85 20.63 5.99
C VAL A 272 27.35 20.61 6.28
N GLY A 273 28.12 20.07 5.33
CA GLY A 273 29.58 19.92 5.43
C GLY A 273 30.04 18.58 6.02
N GLN A 274 29.13 17.74 6.51
CA GLN A 274 29.39 16.34 6.83
C GLN A 274 29.01 15.47 5.63
N ASP A 275 29.87 14.50 5.27
CA ASP A 275 29.60 13.60 4.14
C ASP A 275 28.39 12.69 4.43
N LYS A 276 28.41 11.94 5.54
CA LYS A 276 27.35 10.98 5.88
C LYS A 276 27.05 10.96 7.36
N LEU A 277 25.78 10.78 7.69
CA LEU A 277 25.29 10.54 9.03
C LEU A 277 25.80 9.18 9.55
N GLU A 278 26.13 9.13 10.84
CA GLU A 278 26.44 7.88 11.52
C GLU A 278 25.14 7.16 11.90
N VAL A 279 24.91 5.99 11.30
CA VAL A 279 23.78 5.12 11.61
C VAL A 279 24.24 4.08 12.61
N ILE A 280 23.52 3.98 13.73
CA ILE A 280 23.81 3.09 14.84
C ILE A 280 22.60 2.18 15.03
N GLY A 281 22.83 0.88 14.91
CA GLY A 281 21.91 -0.14 15.37
C GLY A 281 22.04 -0.32 16.87
N THR A 282 20.92 -0.36 17.60
CA THR A 282 20.88 -0.67 19.04
C THR A 282 19.84 -1.75 19.30
N ASN A 283 20.26 -2.89 19.85
CA ASN A 283 19.34 -3.96 20.19
C ASN A 283 18.70 -3.65 21.55
N SER A 284 17.37 -3.54 21.58
CA SER A 284 16.64 -3.15 22.78
C SER A 284 16.66 -4.22 23.89
N TYR A 285 16.99 -5.47 23.56
CA TYR A 285 17.01 -6.60 24.50
C TYR A 285 18.41 -6.84 25.07
N THR A 286 19.44 -6.80 24.23
CA THR A 286 20.82 -7.07 24.64
C THR A 286 21.60 -5.80 25.01
N GLY A 287 21.15 -4.63 24.53
CA GLY A 287 21.87 -3.36 24.66
C GLY A 287 23.09 -3.23 23.72
N GLU A 288 23.35 -4.22 22.87
CA GLU A 288 24.46 -4.18 21.92
C GLU A 288 24.24 -3.07 20.88
N THR A 289 25.36 -2.44 20.48
CA THR A 289 25.36 -1.37 19.48
C THR A 289 26.37 -1.64 18.37
N LYS A 290 26.04 -1.25 17.14
CA LYS A 290 26.94 -1.36 15.98
C LYS A 290 26.75 -0.15 15.06
N VAL A 291 27.84 0.47 14.62
CA VAL A 291 27.82 1.46 13.54
C VAL A 291 27.65 0.74 12.21
N LEU A 292 26.71 1.21 11.38
CA LEU A 292 26.28 0.57 10.14
C LEU A 292 26.69 1.48 8.97
N ASN A 293 27.92 1.37 8.50
CA ASN A 293 28.47 2.24 7.46
C ASN A 293 28.12 1.79 6.04
N THR A 294 27.85 0.52 5.85
CA THR A 294 27.50 -0.08 4.55
C THR A 294 26.07 -0.61 4.58
N TYR A 295 25.44 -0.79 3.42
CA TYR A 295 24.13 -1.44 3.36
C TYR A 295 24.21 -2.89 3.83
N ASP A 296 25.29 -3.60 3.52
CA ASP A 296 25.50 -4.98 3.98
C ASP A 296 25.47 -5.06 5.52
N GLU A 297 26.21 -4.19 6.21
CA GLU A 297 26.17 -4.12 7.68
C GLU A 297 24.76 -3.80 8.20
N PHE A 298 24.04 -2.92 7.52
CA PHE A 298 22.67 -2.54 7.86
C PHE A 298 21.69 -3.71 7.70
N GLN A 299 21.79 -4.48 6.62
CA GLN A 299 21.00 -5.68 6.39
C GLN A 299 21.32 -6.78 7.39
N GLU A 300 22.61 -7.06 7.62
CA GLU A 300 23.07 -8.04 8.61
C GLU A 300 22.54 -7.71 10.01
N TRP A 301 22.61 -6.43 10.40
CA TRP A 301 22.07 -5.96 11.67
C TRP A 301 20.57 -6.21 11.76
N GLY A 302 19.80 -5.83 10.74
CA GLY A 302 18.36 -6.05 10.70
C GLY A 302 17.97 -7.53 10.83
N ALA A 303 18.71 -8.43 10.16
CA ALA A 303 18.48 -9.87 10.25
C ALA A 303 18.83 -10.43 11.64
N TRP A 304 19.98 -10.04 12.20
CA TRP A 304 20.42 -10.46 13.53
C TRP A 304 19.47 -9.96 14.63
N ASN A 305 19.12 -8.67 14.61
CA ASN A 305 18.24 -8.05 15.61
C ASN A 305 16.86 -8.74 15.63
N LYS A 306 16.28 -9.04 14.45
CA LYS A 306 15.02 -9.79 14.35
C LYS A 306 15.11 -11.21 14.92
N ASN A 307 16.28 -11.86 14.85
CA ASN A 307 16.46 -13.20 15.42
C ASN A 307 16.58 -13.14 16.94
N GLU A 308 17.33 -12.18 17.49
CA GLU A 308 17.45 -12.00 18.95
C GLU A 308 16.10 -11.66 19.61
N GLN A 309 15.26 -10.88 18.92
CA GLN A 309 13.89 -10.59 19.37
C GLN A 309 12.97 -11.81 19.44
N LYS A 310 13.25 -12.86 18.66
CA LYS A 310 12.45 -14.11 18.70
C LYS A 310 12.90 -15.06 19.81
N ASN A 311 14.13 -14.89 20.29
CA ASN A 311 14.77 -15.80 21.23
C ASN A 311 14.71 -15.32 22.68
N ASN A 312 14.27 -14.07 22.92
CA ASN A 312 14.10 -13.45 24.23
C ASN A 312 12.64 -13.02 24.45
#